data_AF-A0A292PRU1-F1
#
_entry.id   AF-A0A292PRU1-F1
#
_cell.length_a   1.000
_cell.length_b   1.000
_cell.length_c   1.000
_cell.angle_alpha   90.00
_cell.angle_beta   90.00
_cell.angle_gamma   90.00
#
_symmetry.space_group_name_H-M   'P 1'
#
loop_
_entity.id
_entity.type
_entity.pdbx_description
1 polymer ?
#
loop_
_entity_poly.entity_id
_entity_poly.type
_entity_poly.pdbx_seq_one_letter_code
_entity_poly.pdbx_strand_id
1 'polypeptide(L)'
;MQGLTARFPIKTEGSPRAPFAGKMEKNAGSLYTAVESFIPSLKVAFPPSSWLALLPSPSTASPTIPPSASKYPFTISESLYTAFLDPRVPLSIAAAYAAAVHLLNSRCNGRPYYIATTRIFKVFVLLHNLFLAVYSLWTFIGMAGAIHRSIVTSRGVPGVVESLCKIRPETRFEGVEIKEMEGGVGLWEEGLAFYGWLFYLSKFYEVLDTAIIIAKGKKSSLLQTYHHAGAMICMWAGIRFMSPPIWVFCIFNSLIHTLMYFYYTLSTVRVPVPNALKRSLTSLQITQFVVGGSLAALHLFVYFTPTTYLPGSLTEVAPSSSASASISNHGMPVDVTASGMVHCLSNPGEVWAVVANVVYLTPLTYLFVSFFVESYTKGGKTRRAAKATAFAEKST
;
A
#
# COMPACT_ATOMS: atom_id res chain seq x y z
N MET A 1 -45.83 45.89 26.43
CA MET A 1 -46.96 45.00 26.07
C MET A 1 -46.32 43.71 25.59
N GLN A 2 -46.40 42.58 26.28
CA GLN A 2 -47.65 41.86 26.47
C GLN A 2 -47.77 41.41 27.93
N GLY A 3 -48.76 41.96 28.63
CA GLY A 3 -49.39 41.21 29.71
C GLY A 3 -50.29 40.15 29.09
N LEU A 4 -50.43 39.00 29.73
CA LEU A 4 -51.67 38.69 30.42
C LEU A 4 -51.52 37.42 31.25
N THR A 5 -51.74 37.61 32.54
CA THR A 5 -52.04 36.63 33.58
C THR A 5 -53.49 36.15 33.51
N ALA A 6 -53.73 34.86 33.78
CA ALA A 6 -54.90 34.30 34.48
C ALA A 6 -54.53 32.83 34.85
N ARG A 7 -54.32 32.34 36.08
CA ARG A 7 -55.13 32.32 37.33
C ARG A 7 -56.59 31.94 37.03
N PHE A 8 -57.19 30.85 37.52
CA PHE A 8 -57.08 30.04 38.77
C PHE A 8 -58.31 29.05 38.74
N PRO A 9 -58.72 28.24 39.76
CA PRO A 9 -58.01 27.47 40.80
C PRO A 9 -58.70 26.12 41.29
N ILE A 10 -58.05 25.40 42.26
CA ILE A 10 -58.52 24.45 43.34
C ILE A 10 -59.22 23.10 42.93
N LYS A 11 -59.12 21.93 43.60
CA LYS A 11 -58.77 21.53 44.99
C LYS A 11 -58.52 20.00 45.16
N THR A 12 -57.52 19.65 46.01
CA THR A 12 -57.26 18.51 46.97
C THR A 12 -57.82 17.09 46.70
N GLU A 13 -57.19 15.95 47.03
CA GLU A 13 -56.44 15.42 48.20
C GLU A 13 -55.54 14.24 47.70
N GLY A 14 -54.49 13.69 48.31
CA GLY A 14 -53.76 13.82 49.57
C GLY A 14 -52.64 12.75 49.55
N SER A 15 -51.43 13.04 50.04
CA SER A 15 -50.36 12.04 50.25
C SER A 15 -49.28 12.59 51.21
N PRO A 16 -48.77 11.78 52.17
CA PRO A 16 -47.82 12.25 53.17
C PRO A 16 -46.39 12.42 52.61
N ARG A 17 -45.70 13.45 53.13
CA ARG A 17 -44.29 13.78 52.85
C ARG A 17 -43.33 12.68 53.34
N ALA A 18 -42.32 12.39 52.52
CA ALA A 18 -40.95 12.14 52.97
C ALA A 18 -39.94 12.64 51.90
N PRO A 19 -38.72 13.09 52.29
CA PRO A 19 -37.84 13.88 51.46
C PRO A 19 -36.79 13.01 50.73
N PHE A 20 -36.70 13.13 49.41
CA PHE A 20 -35.60 12.58 48.61
C PHE A 20 -35.06 13.63 47.63
N ALA A 21 -34.56 14.74 48.17
CA ALA A 21 -33.68 15.66 47.48
C ALA A 21 -32.29 15.53 48.11
N GLY A 22 -31.42 14.70 47.50
CA GLY A 22 -30.06 14.51 48.02
C GLY A 22 -29.37 13.22 47.61
N LYS A 23 -29.50 12.75 46.36
CA LYS A 23 -28.62 11.67 45.86
C LYS A 23 -28.53 11.54 44.33
N MET A 24 -28.60 12.64 43.59
CA MET A 24 -28.37 12.63 42.13
C MET A 24 -27.33 13.65 41.64
N GLU A 25 -26.52 14.24 42.53
CA GLU A 25 -25.49 15.22 42.12
C GLU A 25 -24.05 14.70 42.25
N LYS A 26 -23.82 13.52 42.86
CA LYS A 26 -22.46 12.97 43.06
C LYS A 26 -21.98 12.01 41.97
N ASN A 27 -22.85 11.53 41.09
CA ASN A 27 -22.47 10.55 40.04
C ASN A 27 -22.25 11.19 38.66
N ALA A 28 -22.67 12.45 38.44
CA ALA A 28 -22.37 13.15 37.20
C ALA A 28 -20.86 13.44 37.09
N GLY A 29 -20.22 13.87 38.19
CA GLY A 29 -18.78 14.16 38.21
C GLY A 29 -17.87 12.96 37.94
N SER A 30 -18.35 11.73 38.18
CA SER A 30 -17.58 10.50 37.95
C SER A 30 -17.68 9.97 36.51
N LEU A 31 -18.75 10.30 35.78
CA LEU A 31 -18.92 9.89 34.39
C LEU A 31 -18.15 10.82 33.44
N TYR A 32 -18.04 12.11 33.79
CA TYR A 32 -17.21 13.08 33.06
C TYR A 32 -15.70 12.87 33.28
N THR A 33 -15.29 12.19 34.36
CA THR A 33 -13.88 11.82 34.61
C THR A 33 -13.47 10.52 33.94
N ALA A 34 -14.41 9.66 33.53
CA ALA A 34 -14.10 8.50 32.67
C ALA A 34 -13.85 8.88 31.19
N VAL A 35 -14.00 10.17 30.85
CA VAL A 35 -13.58 10.78 29.58
C VAL A 35 -12.11 11.22 29.65
N GLU A 36 -11.35 10.77 30.67
CA GLU A 36 -9.90 10.86 30.67
C GLU A 36 -9.32 10.02 29.53
N SER A 37 -9.10 10.71 28.41
CA SER A 37 -7.95 10.54 27.53
C SER A 37 -7.55 9.08 27.27
N PHE A 38 -8.19 8.44 26.29
CA PHE A 38 -7.47 7.42 25.53
C PHE A 38 -6.29 8.13 24.85
N ILE A 39 -5.12 8.11 25.51
CA ILE A 39 -3.91 8.70 24.96
C ILE A 39 -3.58 7.89 23.71
N PRO A 40 -3.59 8.52 22.51
CA PRO A 40 -3.25 7.83 21.30
C PRO A 40 -1.86 7.19 21.47
N SER A 41 -1.82 5.86 21.42
CA SER A 41 -0.67 5.07 21.80
C SER A 41 -0.31 4.08 20.71
N LEU A 42 0.99 3.81 20.59
CA LEU A 42 1.56 2.85 19.64
C LEU A 42 2.26 1.74 20.40
N LYS A 43 2.10 0.50 19.93
CA LYS A 43 2.77 -0.67 20.47
C LYS A 43 3.33 -1.50 19.33
N VAL A 44 4.55 -1.99 19.50
CA VAL A 44 5.17 -2.94 18.58
C VAL A 44 5.17 -4.31 19.26
N ALA A 45 4.54 -5.30 18.63
CA ALA A 45 4.48 -6.67 19.14
C ALA A 45 4.35 -7.67 17.98
N PHE A 46 4.75 -8.92 18.21
CA PHE A 46 4.55 -9.98 17.20
C PHE A 46 3.06 -10.29 17.02
N PRO A 47 2.60 -10.56 15.78
CA PRO A 47 1.24 -10.99 15.55
C PRO A 47 1.02 -12.40 16.13
N PRO A 48 -0.23 -12.79 16.43
CA PRO A 48 -0.54 -14.15 16.86
C PRO A 48 0.00 -15.19 15.87
N SER A 49 0.56 -16.29 16.38
CA SER A 49 1.16 -17.34 15.55
C SER A 49 0.17 -17.99 14.58
N SER A 50 -1.12 -17.97 14.90
CA SER A 50 -2.22 -18.42 14.02
C SER A 50 -2.36 -17.58 12.74
N TRP A 51 -1.90 -16.31 12.75
CA TRP A 51 -1.96 -15.41 11.59
C TRP A 51 -0.82 -15.65 10.59
N LEU A 52 0.22 -16.38 11.00
CA LEU A 52 1.32 -16.81 10.14
C LEU A 52 1.00 -18.11 9.38
N ALA A 53 -0.25 -18.59 9.43
CA ALA A 53 -0.70 -19.70 8.60
C ALA A 53 -0.50 -19.36 7.11
N LEU A 54 0.19 -20.24 6.39
CA LEU A 54 0.82 -19.94 5.09
C LEU A 54 -0.16 -19.65 3.94
N LEU A 55 -1.46 -19.91 4.09
CA LEU A 55 -2.44 -19.72 3.03
C LEU A 55 -3.76 -19.18 3.59
N PRO A 56 -4.28 -18.04 3.08
CA PRO A 56 -5.60 -17.55 3.45
C PRO A 56 -6.69 -18.49 2.92
N SER A 57 -7.78 -18.62 3.67
CA SER A 57 -8.96 -19.35 3.20
C SER A 57 -9.53 -18.66 1.94
N PRO A 58 -10.05 -19.39 0.93
CA PRO A 58 -10.60 -18.81 -0.30
C PRO A 58 -11.71 -17.77 -0.07
N SER A 59 -12.37 -17.80 1.09
CA SER A 59 -13.46 -16.91 1.46
C SER A 59 -13.03 -15.60 2.13
N THR A 60 -11.74 -15.40 2.45
CA THR A 60 -11.32 -14.35 3.40
C THR A 60 -11.22 -12.93 2.84
N ALA A 61 -11.37 -12.73 1.53
CA ALA A 61 -11.44 -11.40 0.97
C ALA A 61 -12.38 -11.42 -0.23
N SER A 62 -13.44 -10.62 -0.22
CA SER A 62 -14.15 -10.29 -1.46
C SER A 62 -13.40 -9.14 -2.14
N PRO A 63 -13.18 -9.15 -3.47
CA PRO A 63 -12.72 -7.96 -4.16
C PRO A 63 -13.76 -6.85 -3.92
N THR A 64 -13.34 -5.73 -3.32
CA THR A 64 -14.21 -4.57 -3.15
C THR A 64 -14.52 -3.94 -4.52
N ILE A 65 -15.70 -3.34 -4.63
CA ILE A 65 -16.16 -2.62 -5.82
C ILE A 65 -15.12 -1.57 -6.24
N PRO A 66 -14.80 -1.44 -7.53
CA PRO A 66 -13.90 -0.40 -8.01
C PRO A 66 -14.39 1.01 -7.64
N PRO A 67 -13.48 1.97 -7.42
CA PRO A 67 -13.86 3.35 -7.12
C PRO A 67 -14.64 4.00 -8.28
N SER A 68 -15.64 4.81 -7.94
CA SER A 68 -16.49 5.54 -8.88
C SER A 68 -15.74 6.71 -9.56
N ALA A 69 -16.12 7.05 -10.80
CA ALA A 69 -15.52 8.18 -11.55
C ALA A 69 -15.73 9.56 -10.92
N SER A 70 -16.59 9.74 -9.92
CA SER A 70 -16.85 11.10 -9.39
C SER A 70 -15.60 11.81 -8.88
N LYS A 71 -14.57 11.08 -8.43
CA LYS A 71 -13.27 11.61 -7.98
C LYS A 71 -12.12 11.41 -8.99
N TYR A 72 -12.32 10.68 -10.08
CA TYR A 72 -11.26 10.20 -10.96
C TYR A 72 -11.61 10.38 -12.44
N PRO A 73 -10.64 10.47 -13.36
CA PRO A 73 -10.94 10.78 -14.76
C PRO A 73 -11.82 9.74 -15.48
N PHE A 74 -11.93 8.52 -14.96
CA PHE A 74 -12.78 7.47 -15.51
C PHE A 74 -13.16 6.43 -14.44
N THR A 75 -14.27 5.71 -14.68
CA THR A 75 -14.71 4.61 -13.82
C THR A 75 -13.98 3.34 -14.22
N ILE A 76 -13.53 2.56 -13.25
CA ILE A 76 -13.02 1.22 -13.51
C ILE A 76 -14.21 0.26 -13.61
N SER A 77 -14.32 -0.49 -14.71
CA SER A 77 -15.37 -1.48 -14.89
C SER A 77 -15.24 -2.61 -13.85
N GLU A 78 -16.32 -2.96 -13.18
CA GLU A 78 -16.36 -4.03 -12.18
C GLU A 78 -15.97 -5.40 -12.76
N SER A 79 -16.43 -5.72 -13.97
CA SER A 79 -16.07 -6.97 -14.65
C SER A 79 -14.58 -7.03 -14.97
N LEU A 80 -13.98 -5.92 -15.41
CA LEU A 80 -12.55 -5.84 -15.68
C LEU A 80 -11.73 -5.93 -14.38
N TYR A 81 -12.17 -5.23 -13.35
CA TYR A 81 -11.54 -5.23 -12.03
C TYR A 81 -11.48 -6.65 -11.46
N THR A 82 -12.62 -7.33 -11.42
CA THR A 82 -12.74 -8.69 -10.90
C THR A 82 -12.01 -9.71 -11.77
N ALA A 83 -12.08 -9.59 -13.10
CA ALA A 83 -11.37 -10.48 -14.02
C ALA A 83 -9.84 -10.45 -13.80
N PHE A 84 -9.24 -9.27 -13.68
CA PHE A 84 -7.80 -9.15 -13.44
C PHE A 84 -7.38 -9.52 -12.01
N LEU A 85 -8.33 -9.62 -11.07
CA LEU A 85 -8.09 -10.10 -9.70
C LEU A 85 -8.32 -11.61 -9.53
N ASP A 86 -8.78 -12.32 -10.55
CA ASP A 86 -8.73 -13.79 -10.56
C ASP A 86 -7.25 -14.22 -10.45
N PRO A 87 -6.86 -15.02 -9.43
CA PRO A 87 -5.47 -15.46 -9.24
C PRO A 87 -4.87 -16.14 -10.47
N ARG A 88 -5.71 -16.76 -11.32
CA ARG A 88 -5.26 -17.44 -12.54
C ARG A 88 -4.62 -16.47 -13.53
N VAL A 89 -5.07 -15.22 -13.59
CA VAL A 89 -4.58 -14.21 -14.54
C VAL A 89 -3.11 -13.84 -14.28
N PRO A 90 -2.73 -13.28 -13.12
CA PRO A 90 -1.33 -12.94 -12.86
C PRO A 90 -0.43 -14.17 -12.83
N LEU A 91 -0.90 -15.31 -12.31
CA LEU A 91 -0.10 -16.54 -12.27
C LEU A 91 0.19 -17.09 -13.68
N SER A 92 -0.83 -17.19 -14.53
CA SER A 92 -0.66 -17.70 -15.90
C SER A 92 0.17 -16.76 -16.76
N ILE A 93 -0.05 -15.44 -16.67
CA ILE A 93 0.73 -14.47 -17.44
C ILE A 93 2.18 -14.41 -16.96
N ALA A 94 2.44 -14.43 -15.64
CA ALA A 94 3.80 -14.44 -15.11
C ALA A 94 4.56 -15.72 -15.51
N ALA A 95 3.89 -16.88 -15.46
CA ALA A 95 4.47 -18.15 -15.89
C ALA A 95 4.76 -18.16 -17.40
N ALA A 96 3.81 -17.73 -18.23
CA ALA A 96 3.98 -17.61 -19.68
C ALA A 96 5.11 -16.63 -20.03
N TYR A 97 5.18 -15.48 -19.34
CA TYR A 97 6.25 -14.50 -19.47
C TYR A 97 7.62 -15.12 -19.15
N ALA A 98 7.76 -15.76 -18.00
CA ALA A 98 9.02 -16.37 -17.59
C ALA A 98 9.47 -17.47 -18.57
N ALA A 99 8.55 -18.32 -19.02
CA ALA A 99 8.82 -19.35 -20.02
C ALA A 99 9.24 -18.76 -21.37
N ALA A 100 8.52 -17.73 -21.84
CA ALA A 100 8.84 -17.04 -23.09
C ALA A 100 10.22 -16.39 -23.02
N VAL A 101 10.56 -15.71 -21.93
CA VAL A 101 11.88 -15.10 -21.75
C VAL A 101 12.98 -16.15 -21.72
N HIS A 102 12.77 -17.26 -21.01
CA HIS A 102 13.74 -18.36 -20.97
C HIS A 102 14.02 -18.92 -22.38
N LEU A 103 12.96 -19.22 -23.13
CA LEU A 103 13.07 -19.71 -24.50
C LEU A 103 13.74 -18.69 -25.42
N LEU A 104 13.32 -17.43 -25.39
CA LEU A 104 13.87 -16.39 -26.26
C LEU A 104 15.32 -16.05 -25.90
N ASN A 105 15.69 -16.07 -24.62
CA ASN A 105 17.07 -15.92 -24.18
C ASN A 105 17.98 -17.05 -24.70
N SER A 106 17.47 -18.30 -24.74
CA SER A 106 18.21 -19.45 -25.28
C SER A 106 18.50 -19.29 -26.78
N ARG A 107 17.59 -18.63 -27.51
CA ARG A 107 17.69 -18.38 -28.96
C ARG A 107 18.39 -17.06 -29.31
N CYS A 108 18.76 -16.26 -28.32
CA CYS A 108 19.37 -14.95 -28.54
C CYS A 108 20.82 -15.09 -29.01
N ASN A 109 21.09 -14.68 -30.25
CA ASN A 109 22.39 -14.76 -30.92
C ASN A 109 23.18 -13.43 -30.90
N GLY A 110 22.74 -12.44 -30.12
CA GLY A 110 23.38 -11.13 -30.03
C GLY A 110 23.06 -10.15 -31.17
N ARG A 111 22.35 -10.58 -32.22
CA ARG A 111 21.95 -9.71 -33.34
C ARG A 111 20.54 -9.15 -33.09
N PRO A 112 20.32 -7.84 -33.34
CA PRO A 112 18.98 -7.26 -33.23
C PRO A 112 18.06 -7.87 -34.30
N TYR A 113 16.79 -8.08 -33.94
CA TYR A 113 15.77 -8.47 -34.89
C TYR A 113 15.57 -7.36 -35.94
N TYR A 114 15.15 -7.72 -37.15
CA TYR A 114 14.95 -6.75 -38.25
C TYR A 114 14.07 -5.57 -37.82
N ILE A 115 12.94 -5.83 -37.15
CA ILE A 115 12.02 -4.80 -36.64
C ILE A 115 12.73 -3.77 -35.75
N ALA A 116 13.70 -4.18 -34.94
CA ALA A 116 14.39 -3.30 -34.00
C ALA A 116 15.30 -2.26 -34.67
N THR A 117 15.62 -2.45 -35.96
CA THR A 117 16.45 -1.51 -36.72
C THR A 117 15.64 -0.38 -37.35
N THR A 118 14.33 -0.59 -37.53
CA THR A 118 13.41 0.34 -38.19
C THR A 118 13.26 1.66 -37.41
N ARG A 119 12.95 2.75 -38.12
CA ARG A 119 12.65 4.05 -37.49
C ARG A 119 11.39 3.98 -36.62
N ILE A 120 10.38 3.25 -37.07
CA ILE A 120 9.12 3.04 -36.36
C ILE A 120 9.39 2.42 -34.99
N PHE A 121 10.22 1.37 -34.91
CA PHE A 121 10.57 0.76 -33.63
C PHE A 121 11.31 1.73 -32.69
N LYS A 122 12.23 2.55 -33.22
CA LYS A 122 12.94 3.56 -32.39
C LYS A 122 11.99 4.61 -31.83
N VAL A 123 11.04 5.09 -32.63
CA VAL A 123 9.99 6.01 -32.19
C VAL A 123 9.08 5.33 -31.17
N PHE A 124 8.68 4.08 -31.40
CA PHE A 124 7.92 3.29 -30.45
C PHE A 124 8.62 3.18 -29.10
N VAL A 125 9.92 2.82 -29.07
CA VAL A 125 10.69 2.73 -27.83
C VAL A 125 10.77 4.09 -27.12
N LEU A 126 10.92 5.19 -27.85
CA LEU A 126 10.89 6.53 -27.27
C LEU A 126 9.53 6.84 -26.63
N LEU A 127 8.44 6.64 -27.36
CA LEU A 127 7.08 6.89 -26.89
C LEU A 127 6.71 5.99 -25.72
N HIS A 128 7.11 4.72 -25.74
CA HIS A 128 6.94 3.76 -24.65
C HIS A 128 7.58 4.24 -23.34
N ASN A 129 8.86 4.62 -23.40
CA ASN A 129 9.56 5.13 -22.20
C ASN A 129 8.98 6.46 -21.72
N LEU A 130 8.62 7.36 -22.64
CA LEU A 130 8.00 8.63 -22.29
C LEU A 130 6.62 8.43 -21.65
N PHE A 131 5.80 7.54 -22.21
CA PHE A 131 4.49 7.17 -21.68
C PHE A 131 4.64 6.64 -20.25
N LEU A 132 5.54 5.68 -20.01
CA LEU A 132 5.75 5.12 -18.67
C LEU A 132 6.29 6.14 -17.68
N ALA A 133 7.14 7.08 -18.11
CA ALA A 133 7.63 8.16 -17.26
C ALA A 133 6.49 9.10 -16.82
N VAL A 134 5.65 9.54 -17.76
CA VAL A 134 4.51 10.43 -17.49
C VAL A 134 3.44 9.71 -16.67
N TYR A 135 3.11 8.47 -17.02
CA TYR A 135 2.17 7.64 -16.28
C TYR A 135 2.62 7.45 -14.83
N SER A 136 3.89 7.08 -14.62
CA SER A 136 4.43 6.90 -13.27
C SER A 136 4.41 8.21 -12.47
N LEU A 137 4.69 9.35 -13.11
CA LEU A 137 4.63 10.66 -12.43
C LEU A 137 3.21 11.01 -12.02
N TRP A 138 2.24 10.75 -12.91
CA TRP A 138 0.83 10.94 -12.62
C TRP A 138 0.36 10.05 -11.46
N THR A 139 0.75 8.78 -11.43
CA THR A 139 0.48 7.87 -10.31
C THR A 139 1.12 8.37 -9.01
N PHE A 140 2.37 8.85 -9.05
CA PHE A 140 3.05 9.40 -7.87
C PHE A 140 2.32 10.62 -7.31
N ILE A 141 2.00 11.60 -8.15
CA ILE A 141 1.29 12.82 -7.74
C ILE A 141 -0.10 12.46 -7.18
N GLY A 142 -0.82 11.55 -7.85
CA GLY A 142 -2.12 11.07 -7.42
C GLY A 142 -2.09 10.41 -6.04
N MET A 143 -1.12 9.51 -5.83
CA MET A 143 -0.92 8.83 -4.56
C MET A 143 -0.45 9.77 -3.44
N ALA A 144 0.48 10.69 -3.74
CA ALA A 144 0.91 11.69 -2.77
C ALA A 144 -0.25 12.59 -2.32
N GLY A 145 -1.12 13.00 -3.27
CA GLY A 145 -2.33 13.75 -2.97
C GLY A 145 -3.33 12.96 -2.12
N ALA A 146 -3.53 11.67 -2.42
CA ALA A 146 -4.41 10.80 -1.64
C ALA A 146 -3.90 10.65 -0.19
N ILE A 147 -2.61 10.35 -0.02
CA ILE A 147 -1.96 10.25 1.29
C ILE A 147 -2.08 11.57 2.05
N HIS A 148 -1.83 12.71 1.41
CA HIS A 148 -1.96 14.02 2.04
C HIS A 148 -3.39 14.29 2.54
N ARG A 149 -4.43 13.86 1.80
CA ARG A 149 -5.83 14.03 2.22
C ARG A 149 -6.26 13.04 3.30
N SER A 150 -5.64 11.87 3.37
CA SER A 150 -6.00 10.82 4.34
C SER A 150 -5.25 10.91 5.67
N ILE A 151 -4.08 11.55 5.71
CA ILE A 151 -3.28 11.66 6.96
C ILE A 151 -3.91 12.68 7.91
N VAL A 152 -4.17 12.23 9.14
CA VAL A 152 -4.59 13.09 10.26
C VAL A 152 -3.39 13.42 11.14
N THR A 153 -2.79 14.61 10.95
CA THR A 153 -1.62 15.07 11.72
C THR A 153 -1.98 15.67 13.08
N SER A 154 -3.23 16.11 13.28
CA SER A 154 -3.69 16.77 14.51
C SER A 154 -3.58 15.89 15.76
N ARG A 155 -3.48 14.57 15.59
CA ARG A 155 -3.36 13.57 16.67
C ARG A 155 -1.94 13.02 16.84
N GLY A 156 -0.94 13.73 16.30
CA GLY A 156 0.47 13.33 16.35
C GLY A 156 0.76 12.05 15.57
N VAL A 157 1.86 11.38 15.91
CA VAL A 157 2.34 10.16 15.24
C VAL A 157 1.29 9.04 15.20
N PRO A 158 0.53 8.74 16.28
CA PRO A 158 -0.45 7.67 16.24
C PRO A 158 -1.61 7.95 15.27
N GLY A 159 -2.02 9.21 15.09
CA GLY A 159 -3.02 9.59 14.08
C GLY A 159 -2.53 9.35 12.65
N VAL A 160 -1.25 9.63 12.39
CA VAL A 160 -0.61 9.31 11.09
C VAL A 160 -0.57 7.81 10.87
N VAL A 161 -0.17 7.04 11.89
CA VAL A 161 -0.12 5.57 11.81
C VAL A 161 -1.52 4.99 11.61
N GLU A 162 -2.53 5.47 12.33
CA GLU A 162 -3.91 5.07 12.15
C GLU A 162 -4.38 5.32 10.70
N SER A 163 -4.13 6.52 10.15
CA SER A 163 -4.45 6.86 8.75
C SER A 163 -3.77 5.95 7.72
N LEU A 164 -2.54 5.48 7.99
CA LEU A 164 -1.77 4.64 7.07
C LEU A 164 -2.02 3.13 7.25
N CYS A 165 -2.47 2.72 8.44
CA CYS A 165 -2.87 1.34 8.75
C CYS A 165 -4.33 1.05 8.36
N LYS A 166 -5.27 1.91 8.76
CA LYS A 166 -6.69 1.78 8.41
C LYS A 166 -6.96 2.41 7.05
N ILE A 167 -6.67 1.66 6.00
CA ILE A 167 -6.96 2.09 4.63
C ILE A 167 -8.45 2.24 4.34
N ARG A 168 -9.35 1.60 5.10
CA ARG A 168 -10.81 1.74 4.99
C ARG A 168 -11.40 2.42 6.24
N PRO A 169 -12.34 3.37 6.07
CA PRO A 169 -13.18 3.78 7.18
C PRO A 169 -14.14 2.62 7.50
N GLU A 170 -14.04 2.08 8.69
CA GLU A 170 -14.93 1.02 9.16
C GLU A 170 -16.27 1.64 9.56
N THR A 171 -17.18 1.83 8.60
CA THR A 171 -18.56 2.27 8.85
C THR A 171 -19.53 1.12 8.67
N ARG A 172 -19.55 0.16 9.61
CA ARG A 172 -20.76 -0.64 9.82
C ARG A 172 -20.84 -1.26 11.22
N PHE A 173 -21.48 -0.55 12.13
CA PHE A 173 -22.37 -1.19 13.09
C PHE A 173 -23.76 -1.20 12.44
N GLU A 174 -24.33 -2.38 12.21
CA GLU A 174 -25.72 -2.48 11.77
C GLU A 174 -26.63 -1.75 12.78
N GLY A 175 -27.42 -0.79 12.30
CA GLY A 175 -28.53 -0.20 13.06
C GLY A 175 -28.27 1.15 13.72
N VAL A 176 -27.08 1.76 13.62
CA VAL A 176 -26.83 3.13 14.10
C VAL A 176 -26.16 3.96 13.01
N GLU A 177 -26.90 4.90 12.42
CA GLU A 177 -26.31 5.97 11.62
C GLU A 177 -25.46 6.85 12.53
N ILE A 178 -24.16 6.55 12.63
CA ILE A 178 -23.21 7.49 13.21
C ILE A 178 -23.00 8.57 12.15
N LYS A 179 -23.60 9.73 12.42
CA LYS A 179 -23.37 10.99 11.72
C LYS A 179 -21.87 11.13 11.44
N GLU A 180 -21.49 11.27 10.16
CA GLU A 180 -20.12 11.47 9.70
C GLU A 180 -19.34 12.36 10.68
N MET A 181 -18.53 11.75 11.53
CA MET A 181 -17.62 12.49 12.39
C MET A 181 -16.33 12.70 11.64
N GLU A 182 -15.83 13.94 11.67
CA GLU A 182 -14.52 14.44 11.22
C GLU A 182 -13.37 13.43 11.38
N GLY A 183 -13.34 12.47 10.46
CA GLY A 183 -12.39 11.38 10.38
C GLY A 183 -12.25 11.07 8.90
N GLY A 184 -11.10 11.47 8.34
CA GLY A 184 -10.87 11.48 6.90
C GLY A 184 -11.28 10.18 6.22
N VAL A 185 -11.76 10.31 4.99
CA VAL A 185 -12.03 9.17 4.11
C VAL A 185 -10.76 8.34 4.01
N GLY A 186 -10.85 7.03 4.28
CA GLY A 186 -9.67 6.15 4.36
C GLY A 186 -8.86 6.15 3.06
N LEU A 187 -7.54 5.89 3.19
CA LEU A 187 -6.59 5.97 2.07
C LEU A 187 -6.99 5.15 0.83
N TRP A 188 -7.70 4.04 1.02
CA TRP A 188 -8.27 3.23 -0.05
C TRP A 188 -9.19 4.05 -0.95
N GLU A 189 -10.19 4.71 -0.36
CA GLU A 189 -11.21 5.46 -1.09
C GLU A 189 -10.69 6.79 -1.66
N GLU A 190 -9.70 7.40 -0.99
CA GLU A 190 -9.10 8.68 -1.41
C GLU A 190 -8.16 8.60 -2.61
N GLY A 191 -7.66 7.40 -2.92
CA GLY A 191 -6.83 7.22 -4.10
C GLY A 191 -6.24 5.83 -4.28
N LEU A 192 -5.96 5.12 -3.18
CA LEU A 192 -5.17 3.89 -3.27
C LEU A 192 -5.90 2.78 -4.04
N ALA A 193 -7.23 2.70 -4.00
CA ALA A 193 -7.99 1.76 -4.82
C ALA A 193 -7.81 2.03 -6.32
N PHE A 194 -7.93 3.29 -6.73
CA PHE A 194 -7.88 3.70 -8.14
C PHE A 194 -6.46 3.62 -8.69
N TYR A 195 -5.53 4.35 -8.06
CA TYR A 195 -4.14 4.39 -8.48
C TYR A 195 -3.44 3.05 -8.25
N GLY A 196 -3.75 2.35 -7.17
CA GLY A 196 -3.19 1.03 -6.89
C GLY A 196 -3.61 -0.01 -7.93
N TRP A 197 -4.88 -0.02 -8.36
CA TRP A 197 -5.34 -0.94 -9.39
C TRP A 197 -4.73 -0.64 -10.76
N LEU A 198 -4.66 0.63 -11.15
CA LEU A 198 -3.96 1.00 -12.39
C LEU A 198 -2.47 0.66 -12.31
N PHE A 199 -1.84 0.90 -11.16
CA PHE A 199 -0.45 0.55 -10.92
C PHE A 199 -0.23 -0.97 -11.00
N TYR A 200 -1.18 -1.78 -10.53
CA TYR A 200 -1.19 -3.22 -10.76
C TYR A 200 -1.25 -3.56 -12.26
N LEU A 201 -2.18 -2.96 -13.02
CA LEU A 201 -2.25 -3.17 -14.47
C LEU A 201 -0.96 -2.80 -15.20
N SER A 202 -0.27 -1.76 -14.73
CA SER A 202 1.01 -1.33 -15.32
C SER A 202 2.06 -2.45 -15.32
N LYS A 203 2.03 -3.38 -14.36
CA LYS A 203 3.01 -4.47 -14.27
C LYS A 203 2.91 -5.47 -15.41
N PHE A 204 1.72 -5.64 -15.98
CA PHE A 204 1.55 -6.42 -17.21
C PHE A 204 2.10 -5.67 -18.43
N TYR A 205 1.93 -4.34 -18.47
CA TYR A 205 2.44 -3.52 -19.56
C TYR A 205 3.97 -3.44 -19.56
N GLU A 206 4.60 -3.35 -18.37
CA GLU A 206 6.06 -3.28 -18.19
C GLU A 206 6.80 -4.52 -18.75
N VAL A 207 6.10 -5.63 -19.01
CA VAL A 207 6.65 -6.79 -19.76
C VAL A 207 7.19 -6.40 -21.14
N LEU A 208 6.64 -5.34 -21.75
CA LEU A 208 7.12 -4.80 -23.03
C LEU A 208 8.58 -4.33 -22.96
N ASP A 209 9.09 -3.91 -21.79
CA ASP A 209 10.52 -3.60 -21.62
C ASP A 209 11.39 -4.80 -21.97
N THR A 210 10.96 -5.98 -21.51
CA THR A 210 11.68 -7.23 -21.76
C THR A 210 11.61 -7.60 -23.23
N ALA A 211 10.45 -7.42 -23.87
CA ALA A 211 10.29 -7.62 -25.30
C ALA A 211 11.20 -6.69 -26.11
N ILE A 212 11.33 -5.42 -25.73
CA ILE A 212 12.23 -4.45 -26.37
C ILE A 212 13.69 -4.87 -26.22
N ILE A 213 14.12 -5.34 -25.03
CA ILE A 213 15.48 -5.82 -24.79
C ILE A 213 15.81 -6.99 -25.72
N ILE A 214 14.94 -7.99 -25.79
CA ILE A 214 15.11 -9.17 -26.62
C ILE A 214 15.08 -8.80 -28.11
N ALA A 215 14.16 -7.94 -28.53
CA ALA A 215 14.09 -7.44 -29.91
C ALA A 215 15.38 -6.74 -30.34
N LYS A 216 16.07 -6.06 -29.42
CA LYS A 216 17.38 -5.43 -29.65
C LYS A 216 18.55 -6.43 -29.65
N GLY A 217 18.28 -7.73 -29.61
CA GLY A 217 19.28 -8.78 -29.65
C GLY A 217 20.02 -8.98 -28.32
N LYS A 218 19.46 -8.50 -27.21
CA LYS A 218 20.04 -8.65 -25.88
C LYS A 218 19.26 -9.67 -25.07
N LYS A 219 19.96 -10.47 -24.27
CA LYS A 219 19.31 -11.37 -23.31
C LYS A 219 18.71 -10.55 -22.18
N SER A 220 17.49 -10.90 -21.77
CA SER A 220 16.90 -10.38 -20.54
C SER A 220 17.64 -11.00 -19.34
N SER A 221 18.03 -10.18 -18.37
CA SER A 221 18.72 -10.67 -17.17
C SER A 221 17.75 -11.39 -16.23
N LEU A 222 18.29 -12.26 -15.35
CA LEU A 222 17.50 -12.89 -14.29
C LEU A 222 16.81 -11.83 -13.41
N LEU A 223 17.51 -10.71 -13.15
CA LEU A 223 16.96 -9.60 -12.39
C LEU A 223 15.68 -9.04 -13.03
N GLN A 224 15.70 -8.76 -14.33
CA GLN A 224 14.56 -8.23 -15.07
C GLN A 224 13.38 -9.21 -15.04
N THR A 225 13.64 -10.50 -15.32
CA THR A 225 12.60 -11.52 -15.36
C THR A 225 12.01 -11.81 -13.99
N TYR A 226 12.84 -11.94 -12.96
CA TYR A 226 12.39 -12.15 -11.58
C TYR A 226 11.54 -10.97 -11.10
N HIS A 227 11.99 -9.75 -11.38
CA HIS A 227 11.28 -8.53 -11.00
C HIS A 227 9.90 -8.43 -11.65
N HIS A 228 9.82 -8.54 -12.99
CA HIS A 228 8.54 -8.36 -13.68
C HIS A 228 7.54 -9.48 -13.37
N ALA A 229 8.00 -10.74 -13.32
CA ALA A 229 7.15 -11.87 -12.95
C ALA A 229 6.62 -11.75 -11.52
N GLY A 230 7.52 -11.47 -10.56
CA GLY A 230 7.15 -11.35 -9.15
C GLY A 230 6.31 -10.12 -8.85
N ALA A 231 6.57 -8.98 -9.52
CA ALA A 231 5.80 -7.75 -9.35
C ALA A 231 4.31 -7.93 -9.70
N MET A 232 3.98 -8.70 -10.75
CA MET A 232 2.58 -9.02 -11.10
C MET A 232 1.86 -9.73 -9.94
N ILE A 233 2.50 -10.76 -9.36
CA ILE A 233 1.91 -11.57 -8.28
C ILE A 233 1.83 -10.78 -6.97
N CYS A 234 2.89 -10.03 -6.65
CA CYS A 234 2.99 -9.21 -5.45
C CYS A 234 1.96 -8.08 -5.41
N MET A 235 1.79 -7.40 -6.56
CA MET A 235 0.78 -6.36 -6.69
C MET A 235 -0.64 -6.92 -6.70
N TRP A 236 -0.86 -8.09 -7.33
CA TRP A 236 -2.13 -8.79 -7.23
C TRP A 236 -2.48 -9.07 -5.76
N ALA A 237 -1.56 -9.63 -4.97
CA ALA A 237 -1.77 -9.92 -3.56
C ALA A 237 -2.16 -8.65 -2.77
N GLY A 238 -1.43 -7.54 -2.99
CA GLY A 238 -1.71 -6.27 -2.34
C GLY A 238 -3.12 -5.74 -2.63
N ILE A 239 -3.54 -5.72 -3.90
CA ILE A 239 -4.86 -5.20 -4.29
C ILE A 239 -5.97 -6.17 -3.86
N ARG A 240 -5.77 -7.47 -4.10
CA ARG A 240 -6.76 -8.52 -3.85
C ARG A 240 -7.14 -8.63 -2.38
N PHE A 241 -6.16 -8.49 -1.48
CA PHE A 241 -6.35 -8.53 -0.04
C PHE A 241 -6.43 -7.15 0.59
N MET A 242 -6.36 -6.08 -0.21
CA MET A 242 -6.41 -4.70 0.26
C MET A 242 -5.38 -4.48 1.39
N SER A 243 -4.17 -4.97 1.19
CA SER A 243 -3.14 -4.94 2.24
C SER A 243 -2.63 -3.52 2.43
N PRO A 244 -2.72 -2.93 3.65
CA PRO A 244 -2.27 -1.56 3.91
C PRO A 244 -0.91 -1.17 3.31
N PRO A 245 0.18 -1.94 3.45
CA PRO A 245 1.49 -1.53 2.95
C PRO A 245 1.58 -1.35 1.43
N ILE A 246 0.56 -1.70 0.64
CA ILE A 246 0.54 -1.48 -0.81
C ILE A 246 0.76 -0.01 -1.20
N TRP A 247 0.35 0.95 -0.37
CA TRP A 247 0.61 2.38 -0.65
C TRP A 247 2.11 2.69 -0.73
N VAL A 248 2.94 2.00 0.06
CA VAL A 248 4.40 2.14 0.07
C VAL A 248 4.96 1.76 -1.30
N PHE A 249 4.46 0.65 -1.86
CA PHE A 249 4.85 0.20 -3.19
C PHE A 249 4.40 1.20 -4.25
N CYS A 250 3.14 1.62 -4.22
CA CYS A 250 2.61 2.55 -5.22
C CYS A 250 3.37 3.88 -5.23
N ILE A 251 3.62 4.51 -4.09
CA ILE A 251 4.23 5.86 -4.06
C ILE A 251 5.72 5.84 -4.38
N PHE A 252 6.50 4.97 -3.74
CA PHE A 252 7.95 4.97 -3.94
C PHE A 252 8.34 4.35 -5.28
N ASN A 253 7.68 3.27 -5.71
CA ASN A 253 7.97 2.66 -7.01
C ASN A 253 7.62 3.61 -8.15
N SER A 254 6.47 4.30 -8.10
CA SER A 254 6.08 5.24 -9.16
C SER A 254 7.07 6.41 -9.25
N LEU A 255 7.54 6.96 -8.13
CA LEU A 255 8.60 7.98 -8.14
C LEU A 255 9.89 7.48 -8.80
N ILE A 256 10.38 6.30 -8.40
CA ILE A 256 11.63 5.75 -8.96
C ILE A 256 11.44 5.35 -10.43
N HIS A 257 10.29 4.81 -10.82
CA HIS A 257 9.96 4.48 -12.20
C HIS A 257 9.88 5.75 -13.07
N THR A 258 9.35 6.87 -12.57
CA THR A 258 9.43 8.16 -13.27
C THR A 258 10.88 8.51 -13.60
N LEU A 259 11.77 8.45 -12.61
CA LEU A 259 13.19 8.78 -12.80
C LEU A 259 13.90 7.79 -13.75
N MET A 260 13.61 6.50 -13.62
CA MET A 260 14.21 5.45 -14.44
C MET A 260 13.76 5.55 -15.90
N TYR A 261 12.46 5.67 -16.18
CA TYR A 261 11.94 5.78 -17.54
C TYR A 261 12.30 7.11 -18.18
N PHE A 262 12.39 8.19 -17.40
CA PHE A 262 12.94 9.45 -17.89
C PHE A 262 14.41 9.27 -18.32
N TYR A 263 15.23 8.58 -17.54
CA TYR A 263 16.59 8.21 -17.92
C TYR A 263 16.65 7.35 -19.20
N TYR A 264 15.76 6.37 -19.36
CA TYR A 264 15.69 5.58 -20.59
C TYR A 264 15.25 6.42 -21.79
N THR A 265 14.33 7.36 -21.60
CA THR A 265 13.91 8.32 -22.62
C THR A 265 15.12 9.14 -23.09
N LEU A 266 15.89 9.73 -22.18
CA LEU A 266 17.14 10.45 -22.50
C LEU A 266 18.15 9.56 -23.25
N SER A 267 18.24 8.29 -22.86
CA SER A 267 19.12 7.32 -23.51
C SER A 267 18.70 7.00 -24.96
N THR A 268 17.40 7.06 -25.28
CA THR A 268 16.91 6.83 -26.66
C THR A 268 17.21 8.00 -27.60
N VAL A 269 17.17 9.24 -27.09
CA VAL A 269 17.55 10.45 -27.84
C VAL A 269 19.06 10.74 -27.79
N ARG A 270 19.85 9.81 -27.24
CA ARG A 270 21.33 9.88 -27.14
C ARG A 270 21.86 11.07 -26.34
N VAL A 271 21.09 11.56 -25.37
CA VAL A 271 21.59 12.56 -24.42
C VAL A 271 22.59 11.88 -23.48
N PRO A 272 23.85 12.37 -23.38
CA PRO A 272 24.84 11.77 -22.52
C PRO A 272 24.48 11.98 -21.05
N VAL A 273 24.22 10.90 -20.33
CA VAL A 273 23.92 10.94 -18.91
C VAL A 273 25.18 10.60 -18.10
N PRO A 274 25.60 11.46 -17.13
CA PRO A 274 26.73 11.19 -16.26
C PRO A 274 26.61 9.86 -15.52
N ASN A 275 27.72 9.15 -15.33
CA ASN A 275 27.72 7.88 -14.59
C ASN A 275 27.28 8.04 -13.13
N ALA A 276 27.46 9.23 -12.54
CA ALA A 276 26.95 9.54 -11.21
C ALA A 276 25.42 9.39 -11.15
N LEU A 277 24.68 9.93 -12.13
CA LEU A 277 23.22 9.82 -12.16
C LEU A 277 22.77 8.36 -12.35
N LYS A 278 23.46 7.59 -13.21
CA LYS A 278 23.18 6.15 -13.38
C LYS A 278 23.36 5.38 -12.07
N ARG A 279 24.44 5.66 -11.35
CA ARG A 279 24.73 5.07 -10.04
C ARG A 279 23.69 5.49 -9.00
N SER A 280 23.30 6.77 -8.98
CA SER A 280 22.28 7.27 -8.07
C SER A 280 20.92 6.61 -8.31
N LEU A 281 20.52 6.39 -9.57
CA LEU A 281 19.27 5.68 -9.90
C LEU A 281 19.26 4.26 -9.32
N THR A 282 20.33 3.48 -9.54
CA THR A 282 20.42 2.12 -8.98
C THR A 282 20.48 2.15 -7.44
N SER A 283 21.12 3.17 -6.85
CA SER A 283 21.16 3.33 -5.39
C SER A 283 19.78 3.64 -4.84
N LEU A 284 19.01 4.51 -5.49
CA LEU A 284 17.63 4.82 -5.12
C LEU A 284 16.71 3.59 -5.22
N GLN A 285 16.89 2.75 -6.24
CA GLN A 285 16.16 1.47 -6.36
C GLN A 285 16.47 0.53 -5.19
N ILE A 286 17.74 0.40 -4.80
CA ILE A 286 18.13 -0.42 -3.64
C ILE A 286 17.54 0.16 -2.35
N THR A 287 17.65 1.47 -2.15
CA THR A 287 17.07 2.16 -0.98
C THR A 287 15.56 1.95 -0.91
N GLN A 288 14.85 2.00 -2.05
CA GLN A 288 13.42 1.71 -2.11
C GLN A 288 13.09 0.31 -1.58
N PHE A 289 13.85 -0.72 -1.97
CA PHE A 289 13.57 -2.08 -1.49
C PHE A 289 13.87 -2.24 0.00
N VAL A 290 14.98 -1.68 0.47
CA VAL A 290 15.37 -1.78 1.89
C VAL A 290 14.41 -0.99 2.78
N VAL A 291 14.21 0.29 2.49
CA VAL A 291 13.38 1.18 3.31
C VAL A 291 11.90 0.85 3.12
N GLY A 292 11.43 0.72 1.88
CA GLY A 292 10.04 0.39 1.58
C GLY A 292 9.67 -1.03 2.06
N GLY A 293 10.56 -2.00 1.89
CA GLY A 293 10.35 -3.36 2.41
C GLY A 293 10.31 -3.41 3.94
N SER A 294 11.17 -2.63 4.61
CA SER A 294 11.16 -2.51 6.08
C SER A 294 9.88 -1.84 6.58
N LEU A 295 9.42 -0.78 5.91
CA LEU A 295 8.14 -0.13 6.22
C LEU A 295 6.97 -1.08 6.00
N ALA A 296 6.97 -1.87 4.93
CA ALA A 296 5.95 -2.88 4.69
C ALA A 296 5.95 -3.95 5.80
N ALA A 297 7.13 -4.47 6.16
CA ALA A 297 7.27 -5.44 7.25
C ALA A 297 6.83 -4.89 8.60
N LEU A 298 7.04 -3.59 8.87
CA LEU A 298 6.62 -2.94 10.11
C LEU A 298 5.11 -3.07 10.36
N HIS A 299 4.28 -3.10 9.32
CA HIS A 299 2.82 -3.27 9.46
C HIS A 299 2.44 -4.62 10.10
N LEU A 300 3.32 -5.62 10.09
CA LEU A 300 3.12 -6.90 10.79
C LEU A 300 3.22 -6.78 12.31
N PHE A 301 3.82 -5.69 12.81
CA PHE A 301 4.15 -5.57 14.23
C PHE A 301 3.43 -4.42 14.93
N VAL A 302 2.75 -3.54 14.19
CA VAL A 302 2.19 -2.29 14.73
C VAL A 302 0.77 -2.51 15.23
N TYR A 303 0.58 -2.13 16.49
CA TYR A 303 -0.71 -1.97 17.15
C TYR A 303 -0.89 -0.50 17.54
N PHE A 304 -2.12 0.01 17.44
CA PHE A 304 -2.45 1.37 17.79
C PHE A 304 -3.81 1.44 18.49
N THR A 305 -4.03 2.48 19.30
CA THR A 305 -5.37 2.77 19.85
C THR A 305 -6.18 3.57 18.82
N PRO A 306 -7.29 3.02 18.31
CA PRO A 306 -8.11 3.71 17.33
C PRO A 306 -8.80 4.93 17.97
N THR A 307 -8.78 6.06 17.26
CA THR A 307 -9.29 7.33 17.79
C THR A 307 -10.75 7.60 17.45
N THR A 308 -11.40 6.70 16.70
CA THR A 308 -12.79 6.80 16.25
C THR A 308 -13.82 6.17 17.20
N TYR A 309 -13.39 5.46 18.26
CA TYR A 309 -14.32 4.93 19.27
C TYR A 309 -14.54 5.99 20.35
N LEU A 310 -15.66 6.70 20.26
CA LEU A 310 -16.15 7.48 21.39
C LEU A 310 -16.48 6.56 22.57
N PRO A 311 -16.11 6.92 23.80
CA PRO A 311 -16.41 6.17 25.02
C PRO A 311 -17.86 6.42 25.46
N GLY A 312 -18.82 6.04 24.61
CA GLY A 312 -20.26 6.23 24.87
C GLY A 312 -21.14 5.04 24.53
N SER A 313 -20.60 3.98 23.90
CA SER A 313 -21.40 2.81 23.48
C SER A 313 -20.97 1.49 24.13
N LEU A 314 -20.12 1.54 25.16
CA LEU A 314 -19.96 0.41 26.09
C LEU A 314 -20.94 0.59 27.26
N THR A 315 -22.24 0.60 26.97
CA THR A 315 -23.24 0.32 28.01
C THR A 315 -23.12 -1.15 28.38
N GLU A 316 -22.33 -1.38 29.43
CA GLU A 316 -22.59 -2.37 30.47
C GLU A 316 -22.83 -3.82 29.98
N VAL A 317 -21.74 -4.53 29.64
CA VAL A 317 -21.70 -5.97 29.93
C VAL A 317 -21.07 -6.08 31.33
N ALA A 318 -21.91 -6.37 32.32
CA ALA A 318 -21.51 -6.60 33.70
C ALA A 318 -20.38 -7.64 33.77
N PRO A 319 -19.46 -7.56 34.77
CA PRO A 319 -18.37 -8.50 34.90
C PRO A 319 -18.88 -9.83 35.44
N SER A 320 -19.23 -10.75 34.55
CA SER A 320 -19.30 -12.18 34.88
C SER A 320 -18.19 -12.91 34.12
N SER A 321 -17.16 -13.30 34.88
CA SER A 321 -16.29 -14.47 34.64
C SER A 321 -15.91 -14.78 33.18
N SER A 322 -14.64 -14.50 32.85
CA SER A 322 -13.85 -15.22 31.83
C SER A 322 -14.53 -15.46 30.48
N ALA A 323 -14.85 -14.39 29.74
CA ALA A 323 -15.17 -14.50 28.32
C ALA A 323 -14.58 -13.30 27.57
N SER A 324 -13.63 -13.57 26.68
CA SER A 324 -13.20 -12.69 25.60
C SER A 324 -14.41 -12.19 24.83
N ALA A 325 -14.69 -10.88 24.87
CA ALA A 325 -15.78 -10.27 24.13
C ALA A 325 -15.46 -10.31 22.62
N SER A 326 -16.06 -11.26 21.92
CA SER A 326 -15.98 -11.39 20.46
C SER A 326 -17.00 -10.45 19.79
N ILE A 327 -16.52 -9.36 19.21
CA ILE A 327 -17.30 -8.52 18.28
C ILE A 327 -17.31 -9.22 16.92
N SER A 328 -18.43 -9.82 16.53
CA SER A 328 -18.61 -10.44 15.21
C SER A 328 -18.96 -9.38 14.17
N ASN A 329 -18.03 -9.08 13.28
CA ASN A 329 -18.31 -8.50 11.95
C ASN A 329 -17.81 -9.49 10.89
N HIS A 330 -18.49 -9.56 9.74
CA HIS A 330 -18.23 -10.54 8.67
C HIS A 330 -16.73 -10.83 8.42
N GLY A 331 -16.24 -11.92 8.99
CA GLY A 331 -14.86 -12.42 8.85
C GLY A 331 -13.91 -12.00 9.97
N MET A 332 -13.91 -12.78 11.07
CA MET A 332 -13.05 -12.74 12.28
C MET A 332 -13.31 -11.65 13.34
N PRO A 333 -13.20 -11.98 14.65
CA PRO A 333 -13.29 -11.02 15.74
C PRO A 333 -12.14 -10.03 15.63
N VAL A 334 -12.47 -8.74 15.70
CA VAL A 334 -11.48 -7.70 15.96
C VAL A 334 -10.83 -8.05 17.29
N ASP A 335 -9.54 -8.43 17.25
CA ASP A 335 -8.78 -8.82 18.44
C ASP A 335 -8.44 -7.55 19.22
N VAL A 336 -9.47 -6.94 19.81
CA VAL A 336 -9.35 -5.81 20.72
C VAL A 336 -8.66 -6.39 21.94
N THR A 337 -7.34 -6.15 22.01
CA THR A 337 -6.57 -6.47 23.20
C THR A 337 -7.29 -5.93 24.44
N ALA A 338 -7.09 -6.53 25.62
CA ALA A 338 -7.68 -6.02 26.87
C ALA A 338 -7.38 -4.52 27.14
N SER A 339 -6.39 -3.95 26.44
CA SER A 339 -6.00 -2.54 26.42
C SER A 339 -6.70 -1.66 25.36
N GLY A 340 -7.63 -2.17 24.57
CA GLY A 340 -8.32 -1.38 23.52
C GLY A 340 -7.50 -1.09 22.26
N MET A 341 -6.33 -1.74 22.09
CA MET A 341 -5.49 -1.58 20.88
C MET A 341 -5.94 -2.53 19.76
N VAL A 342 -5.84 -2.05 18.52
CA VAL A 342 -6.08 -2.80 17.29
C VAL A 342 -4.79 -2.97 16.48
N HIS A 343 -4.70 -4.06 15.73
CA HIS A 343 -3.57 -4.32 14.85
C HIS A 343 -3.67 -3.53 13.54
N CYS A 344 -2.53 -3.20 12.93
CA CYS A 344 -2.46 -2.48 11.65
C CYS A 344 -3.07 -3.26 10.48
N LEU A 345 -3.00 -4.59 10.54
CA LEU A 345 -3.64 -5.53 9.60
C LEU A 345 -4.85 -6.17 10.26
N SER A 346 -5.96 -6.24 9.54
CA SER A 346 -7.28 -6.60 10.06
C SER A 346 -7.69 -8.04 9.77
N ASN A 347 -7.08 -8.69 8.76
CA ASN A 347 -7.43 -10.07 8.39
C ASN A 347 -6.21 -10.90 7.96
N PRO A 348 -6.31 -12.25 8.00
CA PRO A 348 -5.22 -13.14 7.60
C PRO A 348 -4.76 -12.97 6.15
N GLY A 349 -5.64 -12.54 5.25
CA GLY A 349 -5.29 -12.26 3.85
C GLY A 349 -4.34 -11.07 3.70
N GLU A 350 -4.56 -10.01 4.47
CA GLU A 350 -3.66 -8.86 4.52
C GLU A 350 -2.28 -9.26 5.05
N VAL A 351 -2.23 -10.05 6.14
CA VAL A 351 -0.99 -10.59 6.73
C VAL A 351 -0.23 -11.43 5.71
N TRP A 352 -0.92 -12.37 5.06
CA TRP A 352 -0.35 -13.18 4.01
C TRP A 352 0.24 -12.34 2.88
N ALA A 353 -0.48 -11.31 2.42
CA ALA A 353 -0.01 -10.43 1.36
C ALA A 353 1.26 -9.67 1.77
N VAL A 354 1.36 -9.19 3.01
CA VAL A 354 2.59 -8.54 3.51
C VAL A 354 3.75 -9.54 3.52
N VAL A 355 3.55 -10.72 4.12
CA VAL A 355 4.59 -11.75 4.22
C VAL A 355 5.08 -12.17 2.83
N ALA A 356 4.17 -12.46 1.90
CA ALA A 356 4.52 -12.83 0.53
C ALA A 356 5.35 -11.74 -0.17
N ASN A 357 4.97 -10.48 -0.02
CA ASN A 357 5.70 -9.33 -0.57
C ASN A 357 7.10 -9.18 0.05
N VAL A 358 7.23 -9.29 1.38
CA VAL A 358 8.51 -9.18 2.08
C VAL A 358 9.46 -10.32 1.69
N VAL A 359 8.94 -11.56 1.61
CA VAL A 359 9.70 -12.73 1.15
C VAL A 359 10.19 -12.54 -0.28
N TYR A 360 9.35 -12.01 -1.18
CA TYR A 360 9.73 -11.69 -2.56
C TYR A 360 10.80 -10.59 -2.66
N LEU A 361 10.70 -9.54 -1.84
CA LEU A 361 11.65 -8.42 -1.89
C LEU A 361 13.06 -8.82 -1.48
N THR A 362 13.22 -9.85 -0.64
CA THR A 362 14.53 -10.30 -0.14
C THR A 362 15.49 -10.73 -1.28
N PRO A 363 15.17 -11.74 -2.11
CA PRO A 363 16.01 -12.11 -3.25
C PRO A 363 16.10 -11.00 -4.31
N LEU A 364 15.05 -10.19 -4.49
CA LEU A 364 15.11 -9.05 -5.41
C LEU A 364 16.16 -8.02 -4.98
N THR A 365 16.17 -7.67 -3.69
CA THR A 365 17.15 -6.76 -3.09
C THR A 365 18.56 -7.28 -3.29
N TYR A 366 18.78 -8.58 -3.05
CA TYR A 366 20.06 -9.23 -3.31
C TYR A 366 20.50 -9.10 -4.78
N LEU A 367 19.60 -9.37 -5.74
CA LEU A 367 19.91 -9.26 -7.17
C LEU A 367 20.32 -7.84 -7.57
N PHE A 368 19.65 -6.81 -7.04
CA PHE A 368 20.01 -5.42 -7.29
C PHE A 368 21.35 -5.01 -6.66
N VAL A 369 21.62 -5.44 -5.42
CA VAL A 369 22.91 -5.21 -4.76
C VAL A 369 24.04 -5.88 -5.54
N SER A 370 23.83 -7.13 -5.96
CA SER A 370 24.78 -7.87 -6.79
C SER A 370 25.08 -7.14 -8.11
N PHE A 371 24.02 -6.73 -8.83
CA PHE A 371 24.14 -5.93 -10.05
C PHE A 371 24.91 -4.62 -9.83
N PHE A 372 24.66 -3.92 -8.73
CA PHE A 372 25.34 -2.67 -8.38
C PHE A 372 26.83 -2.88 -8.12
N VAL A 373 27.18 -3.90 -7.33
CA VAL A 373 28.57 -4.24 -7.02
C VAL A 373 29.33 -4.61 -8.29
N GLU A 374 28.74 -5.42 -9.16
CA GLU A 374 29.34 -5.83 -10.43
C GLU A 374 29.54 -4.64 -11.37
N SER A 375 28.51 -3.81 -11.56
CA SER A 375 28.52 -2.72 -12.54
C SER A 375 29.39 -1.54 -12.12
N TYR A 376 29.37 -1.14 -10.84
CA TYR A 376 29.97 0.11 -10.39
C TYR A 376 31.21 -0.06 -9.52
N THR A 377 31.36 -1.19 -8.83
CA THR A 377 32.52 -1.42 -7.96
C THR A 377 33.57 -2.29 -8.66
N LYS A 378 33.17 -3.43 -9.22
CA LYS A 378 34.09 -4.36 -9.92
C LYS A 378 34.42 -3.88 -11.34
N GLY A 379 33.41 -3.53 -12.15
CA GLY A 379 33.62 -3.03 -13.52
C GLY A 379 34.44 -1.74 -13.60
N GLY A 380 34.37 -0.87 -12.58
CA GLY A 380 35.20 0.31 -12.44
C GLY A 380 36.69 -0.01 -12.23
N LYS A 381 37.00 -1.06 -11.46
CA LYS A 381 38.37 -1.53 -11.24
C LYS A 381 38.97 -2.10 -12.53
N THR A 382 38.23 -2.93 -13.26
CA THR A 382 38.69 -3.51 -14.54
C THR A 382 38.93 -2.45 -15.60
N ARG A 383 38.04 -1.44 -15.72
CA ARG A 383 38.20 -0.35 -16.69
C ARG A 383 39.35 0.60 -16.34
N ARG A 384 39.61 0.81 -15.05
CA ARG A 384 40.73 1.64 -14.56
C ARG A 384 42.06 0.89 -14.69
N ALA A 385 42.08 -0.42 -14.47
CA ALA A 385 43.23 -1.28 -14.74
C ALA A 385 43.56 -1.29 -16.24
N ALA A 386 42.58 -1.52 -17.12
CA ALA A 386 42.77 -1.50 -18.57
C ALA A 386 43.26 -0.13 -19.11
N LYS A 387 42.80 0.98 -18.51
CA LYS A 387 43.26 2.33 -18.87
C LYS A 387 44.68 2.62 -18.38
N ALA A 388 45.09 2.01 -17.27
CA ALA A 388 46.45 2.11 -16.75
C ALA A 388 47.45 1.30 -17.60
N THR A 389 47.08 0.08 -18.03
CA THR A 389 47.90 -0.70 -18.97
C THR A 389 48.02 -0.02 -20.33
N ALA A 390 46.92 0.50 -20.89
CA ALA A 390 46.96 1.22 -22.17
C ALA A 390 47.76 2.55 -22.11
N PHE A 391 47.87 3.17 -20.93
CA PHE A 391 48.73 4.34 -20.73
C PHE A 391 50.21 3.93 -20.62
N ALA A 392 50.50 2.81 -19.95
CA ALA A 392 51.85 2.27 -19.85
C ALA A 392 52.42 1.85 -21.22
N GLU A 393 51.64 1.17 -22.06
CA GLU A 393 52.04 0.77 -23.42
C GLU A 393 52.27 1.95 -24.38
N LYS A 394 51.69 3.13 -24.11
CA LYS A 394 51.92 4.35 -24.90
C LYS A 394 53.13 5.17 -24.43
N SER A 395 53.72 4.80 -23.29
CA SER A 395 54.80 5.54 -22.64
C SER A 395 56.17 4.85 -22.80
N THR A 396 56.20 3.70 -23.47
CA THR A 396 57.36 2.93 -23.93
C THR A 396 57.40 2.97 -25.45
#